data_AF-A0A2U1D6C8-F1
#
_entry.id   AF-A0A2U1D6C8-F1
#
_cell.length_a   1.000
_cell.length_b   1.000
_cell.length_c   1.000
_cell.angle_alpha   90.00
_cell.angle_beta   90.00
_cell.angle_gamma   90.00
#
_symmetry.space_group_name_H-M   'P 1'
#
loop_
_entity.id
_entity.type
_entity.pdbx_description
1 polymer ?
#
loop_
_entity_poly.entity_id
_entity_poly.type
_entity_poly.pdbx_seq_one_letter_code
_entity_poly.pdbx_strand_id
1 'polypeptide(L)'
;MTPRQLLKAYFTGRARMLLAHTVTSNRYGRENAEFWQDVINQFDQYLDQQPAKLVDMQKEHYLHGVPFGTFYNIVAPTQTINDMNKQLIAIAKAIKQPERLKGMEV
;
A
#
# COMPACT_ATOMS: atom_id res chain seq x y z
N MET A 1 6.52 10.49 -0.69
CA MET A 1 5.14 9.98 -0.51
C MET A 1 4.83 9.72 0.95
N THR A 2 3.58 9.95 1.36
CA THR A 2 3.08 9.57 2.69
C THR A 2 2.71 8.07 2.72
N PRO A 3 2.65 7.44 3.91
CA PRO A 3 2.17 6.06 4.06
C PRO A 3 0.79 5.82 3.41
N ARG A 4 -0.11 6.80 3.55
CA ARG A 4 -1.45 6.72 2.96
C ARG A 4 -1.43 6.74 1.43
N GLN A 5 -0.55 7.53 0.83
CA GLN A 5 -0.37 7.55 -0.63
C GLN A 5 0.17 6.22 -1.15
N LEU A 6 1.10 5.57 -0.42
CA LEU A 6 1.61 4.25 -0.77
C LEU A 6 0.53 3.18 -0.72
N LEU A 7 -0.25 3.13 0.36
CA LEU A 7 -1.36 2.20 0.49
C LEU A 7 -2.42 2.41 -0.60
N LYS A 8 -2.76 3.68 -0.89
CA LYS A 8 -3.66 3.99 -1.99
C LYS A 8 -3.09 3.53 -3.34
N ALA A 9 -1.82 3.82 -3.63
CA ALA A 9 -1.17 3.38 -4.86
C ALA A 9 -1.17 1.85 -5.00
N TYR A 10 -0.94 1.12 -3.90
CA TYR A 10 -0.99 -0.33 -3.87
C TYR A 10 -2.42 -0.86 -4.15
N PHE A 11 -3.42 -0.46 -3.35
CA PHE A 11 -4.79 -1.01 -3.46
C PHE A 11 -5.52 -0.58 -4.75
N THR A 12 -5.15 0.56 -5.35
CA THR A 12 -5.68 1.00 -6.65
C THR A 12 -5.00 0.32 -7.85
N GLY A 13 -3.98 -0.51 -7.61
CA GLY A 13 -3.18 -1.11 -8.68
C GLY A 13 -2.16 -0.16 -9.32
N ARG A 14 -2.14 1.13 -8.93
CA ARG A 14 -1.20 2.12 -9.47
C ARG A 14 0.27 1.75 -9.22
N ALA A 15 0.60 1.12 -8.09
CA ALA A 15 1.96 0.63 -7.83
C ALA A 15 2.43 -0.37 -8.90
N ARG A 16 1.56 -1.34 -9.26
CA ARG A 16 1.83 -2.32 -10.31
C ARG A 16 1.92 -1.67 -11.69
N MET A 17 1.04 -0.69 -11.96
CA MET A 17 1.11 0.09 -13.20
C MET A 17 2.44 0.86 -13.30
N LEU A 18 2.86 1.55 -12.24
CA LEU A 18 4.10 2.33 -12.21
C LEU A 18 5.32 1.43 -12.40
N LEU A 19 5.35 0.26 -11.76
CA LEU A 19 6.38 -0.75 -11.98
C LEU A 19 6.43 -1.18 -13.45
N ALA A 20 5.29 -1.55 -14.05
CA ALA A 20 5.23 -2.05 -15.42
C ALA A 20 5.66 -1.02 -16.48
N HIS A 21 5.46 0.28 -16.22
CA HIS A 21 5.81 1.36 -17.14
C HIS A 21 7.19 1.98 -16.84
N THR A 22 7.94 1.45 -15.87
CA THR A 22 9.25 1.99 -15.54
C THR A 22 10.30 1.57 -16.55
N VAL A 23 10.92 2.54 -17.23
CA VAL A 23 12.01 2.29 -18.19
C VAL A 23 13.34 2.11 -17.44
N THR A 24 13.87 0.88 -17.40
CA THR A 24 15.06 0.50 -16.61
C THR A 24 16.41 0.74 -17.31
N SER A 25 16.41 1.42 -18.45
CA SER A 25 17.62 1.68 -19.25
C SER A 25 18.63 2.60 -18.53
N ASN A 26 18.16 3.40 -17.57
CA ASN A 26 19.01 4.27 -16.76
C ASN A 26 18.88 3.93 -15.26
N ARG A 27 19.83 4.46 -14.47
CA ARG A 27 19.89 4.23 -13.01
C ARG A 27 18.60 4.66 -12.30
N TYR A 28 18.00 5.78 -12.70
CA TYR A 28 16.78 6.28 -12.09
C TYR A 28 15.61 5.32 -12.28
N GLY A 29 15.44 4.79 -13.49
CA GLY A 29 14.41 3.81 -13.79
C GLY A 29 14.61 2.52 -12.99
N ARG A 30 15.86 2.05 -12.83
CA ARG A 30 16.13 0.89 -11.97
C ARG A 30 15.76 1.14 -10.51
N GLU A 31 16.18 2.27 -9.94
CA GLU A 31 15.84 2.65 -8.56
C GLU A 31 14.31 2.77 -8.36
N ASN A 32 13.57 3.30 -9.35
CA ASN A 32 12.12 3.40 -9.29
C ASN A 32 11.43 2.03 -9.41
N ALA A 33 11.93 1.15 -10.28
CA ALA A 33 11.40 -0.20 -10.42
C ALA A 33 11.64 -1.03 -9.13
N GLU A 34 12.86 -0.98 -8.58
CA GLU A 34 13.21 -1.62 -7.31
C GLU A 34 12.32 -1.13 -6.17
N PHE A 35 12.07 0.19 -6.11
CA PHE A 35 11.17 0.77 -5.13
C PHE A 35 9.73 0.26 -5.24
N TRP A 36 9.12 0.30 -6.42
CA TRP A 36 7.73 -0.17 -6.58
C TRP A 36 7.60 -1.68 -6.40
N GLN A 37 8.63 -2.45 -6.77
CA GLN A 37 8.69 -3.87 -6.50
C GLN A 37 8.75 -4.16 -4.99
N ASP A 38 9.58 -3.44 -4.23
CA ASP A 38 9.65 -3.58 -2.77
C ASP A 38 8.30 -3.20 -2.12
N VAL A 39 7.67 -2.10 -2.56
CA VAL A 39 6.33 -1.72 -2.10
C VAL A 39 5.31 -2.86 -2.29
N ILE A 40 5.27 -3.46 -3.48
CA ILE A 40 4.35 -4.56 -3.79
C ILE A 40 4.66 -5.77 -2.92
N ASN A 41 5.93 -6.18 -2.84
CA ASN A 41 6.35 -7.36 -2.10
C ASN A 41 6.03 -7.25 -0.60
N GLN A 42 6.32 -6.11 0.02
CA GLN A 42 6.11 -5.91 1.46
C GLN A 42 4.62 -5.95 1.82
N PHE A 43 3.76 -5.37 0.98
CA PHE A 43 2.31 -5.43 1.20
C PHE A 43 1.72 -6.80 0.89
N ASP A 44 2.10 -7.42 -0.24
CA ASP A 44 1.65 -8.78 -0.61
C ASP A 44 2.03 -9.78 0.49
N GLN A 45 3.29 -9.76 0.98
CA GLN A 45 3.76 -10.64 2.05
C GLN A 45 2.91 -10.52 3.33
N TYR A 46 2.49 -9.32 3.71
CA TYR A 46 1.65 -9.12 4.89
C TYR A 46 0.20 -9.53 4.63
N LEU A 47 -0.36 -9.15 3.49
CA LEU A 47 -1.78 -9.34 3.15
C LEU A 47 -2.12 -10.79 2.82
N ASP A 48 -1.18 -11.56 2.27
CA ASP A 48 -1.34 -13.00 2.01
C ASP A 48 -1.58 -13.81 3.29
N GLN A 49 -1.21 -13.26 4.46
CA GLN A 49 -1.40 -13.87 5.77
C GLN A 49 -2.70 -13.43 6.44
N GLN A 50 -3.46 -12.49 5.84
CA GLN A 50 -4.67 -11.93 6.43
C GLN A 50 -5.94 -12.60 5.88
N PRO A 51 -7.03 -12.65 6.65
CA PRO A 51 -8.32 -13.08 6.15
C PRO A 51 -8.77 -12.24 4.94
N ALA A 52 -9.20 -12.89 3.86
CA ALA A 52 -9.63 -12.22 2.62
C ALA A 52 -10.65 -11.10 2.85
N LYS A 53 -11.67 -11.32 3.71
CA LYS A 53 -12.68 -10.29 4.04
C LYS A 53 -12.08 -9.02 4.67
N LEU A 54 -11.01 -9.15 5.45
CA LEU A 54 -10.29 -7.99 6.01
C LEU A 54 -9.50 -7.26 4.92
N VAL A 55 -8.87 -8.00 4.00
CA VAL A 55 -8.17 -7.42 2.85
C VAL A 55 -9.13 -6.66 1.94
N ASP A 56 -10.27 -7.25 1.61
CA ASP A 56 -11.31 -6.62 0.78
C ASP A 56 -11.82 -5.32 1.42
N MET A 57 -12.02 -5.32 2.73
CA MET A 57 -12.40 -4.12 3.47
C MET A 57 -11.34 -3.01 3.41
N GLN A 58 -10.05 -3.35 3.54
CA GLN A 58 -8.97 -2.37 3.33
C GLN A 58 -8.98 -1.82 1.91
N LYS A 59 -9.20 -2.70 0.92
CA LYS A 59 -9.30 -2.29 -0.48
C LYS A 59 -10.45 -1.30 -0.69
N GLU A 60 -11.64 -1.57 -0.17
CA GLU A 60 -12.79 -0.64 -0.23
C GLU A 60 -12.47 0.72 0.41
N HIS A 61 -11.80 0.72 1.57
CA HIS A 61 -11.37 1.95 2.23
C HIS A 61 -10.41 2.77 1.36
N TYR A 62 -9.35 2.15 0.83
CA TYR A 62 -8.30 2.86 0.10
C TYR A 62 -8.69 3.20 -1.35
N LEU A 63 -9.52 2.37 -1.99
CA LEU A 63 -9.98 2.55 -3.37
C LEU A 63 -11.17 3.51 -3.45
N HIS A 64 -12.19 3.30 -2.63
CA HIS A 64 -13.48 3.99 -2.70
C HIS A 64 -13.69 5.03 -1.58
N GLY A 65 -12.77 5.11 -0.61
CA GLY A 65 -12.87 6.07 0.49
C GLY A 65 -13.90 5.70 1.55
N VAL A 66 -14.36 4.44 1.58
CA VAL A 66 -15.36 3.98 2.54
C VAL A 66 -14.80 4.07 3.97
N PRO A 67 -15.48 4.74 4.92
CA PRO A 67 -15.00 4.84 6.29
C PRO A 67 -14.90 3.46 6.98
N PHE A 68 -13.86 3.24 7.80
CA PHE A 68 -13.72 1.98 8.56
C PHE A 68 -14.92 1.68 9.46
N GLY A 69 -15.60 2.72 9.95
CA GLY A 69 -16.80 2.60 10.77
C GLY A 69 -17.92 1.77 10.13
N THR A 70 -17.99 1.74 8.80
CA THR A 70 -18.96 0.94 8.05
C THR A 70 -18.74 -0.56 8.19
N PHE A 71 -17.56 -1.00 8.63
CA PHE A 71 -17.19 -2.41 8.71
C PHE A 71 -17.07 -2.94 10.14
N TYR A 72 -17.11 -2.05 11.14
CA TYR A 72 -16.95 -2.42 12.55
C TYR A 72 -18.04 -3.39 13.00
N ASN A 73 -17.61 -4.50 13.58
CA ASN A 73 -18.47 -5.60 14.06
C ASN A 73 -19.30 -6.30 12.96
N ILE A 74 -19.05 -5.98 11.68
CA ILE A 74 -19.64 -6.65 10.52
C ILE A 74 -18.59 -7.54 9.86
N VAL A 75 -17.43 -6.96 9.53
CA VAL A 75 -16.30 -7.69 8.92
C VAL A 75 -15.42 -8.29 10.01
N ALA A 76 -15.13 -7.52 11.05
CA ALA A 76 -14.32 -7.91 12.19
C ALA A 76 -14.52 -6.93 13.36
N PRO A 77 -14.06 -7.27 14.58
CA PRO A 77 -14.02 -6.32 15.68
C PRO A 77 -13.26 -5.04 15.32
N THR A 78 -13.71 -3.90 15.84
CA THR A 78 -13.07 -2.59 15.63
C THR A 78 -11.56 -2.61 15.88
N GLN A 79 -11.14 -3.30 16.94
CA GLN A 79 -9.74 -3.43 17.31
C GLN A 79 -8.92 -4.11 16.21
N THR A 80 -9.41 -5.23 15.67
CA THR A 80 -8.76 -5.97 14.58
C THR A 80 -8.60 -5.11 13.32
N ILE A 81 -9.62 -4.35 12.95
CA ILE A 81 -9.58 -3.45 11.78
C ILE A 81 -8.54 -2.35 11.98
N ASN A 82 -8.53 -1.74 13.17
CA ASN A 82 -7.57 -0.70 13.51
C ASN A 82 -6.13 -1.22 13.54
N ASP A 83 -5.90 -2.41 14.08
CA ASP A 83 -4.56 -3.00 14.18
C ASP A 83 -4.01 -3.40 12.82
N MET A 84 -4.85 -3.96 11.94
CA MET A 84 -4.45 -4.21 10.55
C MET A 84 -4.06 -2.90 9.83
N ASN A 85 -4.86 -1.84 9.98
CA ASN A 85 -4.55 -0.56 9.35
C ASN A 85 -3.26 0.07 9.92
N LYS A 86 -3.03 -0.03 11.24
CA LYS A 86 -1.78 0.41 11.87
C LYS A 86 -0.58 -0.36 11.33
N GLN A 87 -0.69 -1.68 11.16
CA GLN A 87 0.38 -2.51 10.63
C GLN A 87 0.71 -2.15 9.18
N LEU A 88 -0.30 -1.94 8.34
CA LEU A 88 -0.13 -1.45 6.98
C LEU A 88 0.58 -0.09 6.93
N ILE A 89 0.21 0.86 7.81
CA ILE A 89 0.89 2.15 7.94
C ILE A 89 2.34 1.96 8.42
N ALA A 90 2.60 1.02 9.33
CA ALA A 90 3.95 0.73 9.82
C ALA A 90 4.84 0.17 8.70
N ILE A 91 4.34 -0.79 7.91
CA ILE A 91 5.02 -1.32 6.72
C ILE A 91 5.33 -0.18 5.75
N ALA A 92 4.33 0.65 5.43
CA ALA A 92 4.49 1.78 4.52
C ALA A 92 5.54 2.81 4.99
N LYS A 93 5.70 2.99 6.31
CA LYS A 93 6.74 3.85 6.90
C LYS A 93 8.13 3.22 6.85
N ALA A 94 8.23 1.90 6.92
CA ALA A 94 9.48 1.17 6.90
C ALA A 94 10.09 1.06 5.49
N ILE A 95 9.27 1.13 4.44
CA ILE A 95 9.74 1.11 3.04
C ILE A 95 10.66 2.31 2.78
N LYS A 96 11.90 2.02 2.40
CA LYS A 96 12.92 3.03 2.13
C LYS A 96 12.62 3.74 0.83
N GLN A 97 12.20 5.00 0.91
CA GLN A 97 11.98 5.84 -0.27
C GLN A 97 13.32 6.38 -0.80
N PRO A 98 13.61 6.25 -2.10
CA PRO A 98 14.70 6.97 -2.74
C PRO A 98 14.60 8.47 -2.44
N GLU A 99 15.72 9.12 -2.12
CA GLU A 99 15.74 10.57 -1.76
C GLU A 99 15.02 11.44 -2.79
N ARG A 100 15.11 11.07 -4.07
CA ARG A 100 14.48 11.78 -5.19
C ARG A 100 12.96 11.64 -5.26
N LEU A 101 12.39 10.62 -4.62
CA LEU A 101 10.94 10.40 -4.51
C LEU A 101 10.36 11.03 -3.23
N LYS A 102 11.21 11.56 -2.34
CA LYS A 102 10.77 12.36 -1.18
C LYS A 102 10.33 13.73 -1.68
N GLY A 103 9.08 14.09 -1.41
CA GLY A 103 8.51 15.39 -1.79
C GLY A 103 7.83 15.45 -3.16
N MET A 104 7.86 14.37 -3.96
CA MET A 104 6.97 14.28 -5.13
C MET A 104 5.52 14.07 -4.65
N GLU A 105 4.63 15.01 -4.99
CA GLU A 105 3.20 14.76 -5.02
C GLU A 105 2.92 13.77 -6.15
N VAL A 106 2.36 12.61 -5.80
CA VAL A 106 2.01 11.53 -6.73
C VAL A 106 0.50 11.41 -6.80
#